data_AF-A0A3M1YDM2-F1
#
_entry.id   AF-A0A3M1YDM2-F1
#
_cell.length_a   1.000
_cell.length_b   1.000
_cell.length_c   1.000
_cell.angle_alpha   90.00
_cell.angle_beta   90.00
_cell.angle_gamma   90.00
#
_symmetry.space_group_name_H-M   'P 1'
#
loop_
_entity.id
_entity.type
_entity.pdbx_description
1 polymer ?
#
loop_
_entity_poly.entity_id
_entity_poly.type
_entity_poly.pdbx_seq_one_letter_code
_entity_poly.pdbx_strand_id
1 'polypeptide(L)' 'LKGIIRPEDISNANTIESTRIADAQIYLVGEGIIDEKQSPGPLGRIIDKIWPF' A
#
# COMPACT_ATOMS: atom_id res chain seq x y z
N LEU A 1 9.26 3.25 4.73
CA LEU A 1 9.54 4.56 5.36
C LEU A 1 10.93 4.98 4.95
N LYS A 2 11.08 6.19 4.38
CA LYS A 2 12.39 6.80 4.08
C LYS A 2 12.41 8.23 4.63
N GLY A 3 13.59 8.74 4.96
CA GLY A 3 13.81 10.11 5.43
C GLY A 3 15.23 10.32 5.94
N ILE A 4 15.61 11.57 6.18
CA ILE A 4 16.93 11.96 6.69
C ILE A 4 16.78 12.40 8.15
N ILE A 5 17.63 11.86 9.02
CA ILE A 5 17.59 12.11 10.48
C ILE A 5 18.96 12.60 10.90
N ARG A 6 18.99 13.64 11.73
CA ARG A 6 20.24 14.15 12.32
C ARG A 6 20.60 13.36 13.57
N PRO A 7 21.88 13.03 13.83
CA PRO A 7 22.26 12.19 14.97
C PRO A 7 21.81 12.71 16.34
N GLU A 8 21.77 14.03 16.52
CA GLU A 8 21.32 14.68 17.77
C GLU A 8 19.83 14.52 18.08
N ASP A 9 19.02 14.16 17.07
CA ASP A 9 17.58 13.95 17.21
C ASP A 9 17.25 12.49 17.63
N ILE A 10 18.26 11.63 17.79
CA ILE A 10 18.15 10.24 18.28
C ILE A 10 18.21 10.24 19.81
N SER A 11 17.13 9.80 20.47
CA SER A 11 17.13 9.71 21.93
C SER A 11 18.09 8.61 22.43
N ASN A 12 18.47 8.66 23.71
CA ASN A 12 19.27 7.61 24.35
C ASN A 12 18.59 6.22 24.34
N ALA A 13 17.29 6.17 24.04
CA ALA A 13 16.53 4.94 23.84
C ALA A 13 16.46 4.52 22.36
N ASN A 14 17.31 5.07 21.49
CA ASN A 14 17.30 4.84 20.03
C ASN A 14 15.94 5.12 19.39
N THR A 15 15.20 6.09 19.92
CA THR A 15 13.85 6.45 19.46
C THR A 15 13.89 7.83 18.82
N ILE A 16 13.19 7.99 17.70
CA ILE A 16 13.08 9.26 16.96
C ILE A 16 11.61 9.58 16.75
N GLU A 17 11.22 10.80 17.09
CA GLU A 17 9.86 11.31 16.83
C GLU A 17 9.65 11.53 15.32
N SER A 18 8.48 11.17 14.81
CA SER A 18 8.17 11.30 13.37
C SER A 18 8.23 12.75 12.86
N THR A 19 8.06 13.73 13.75
CA THR A 19 8.19 15.17 13.47
C THR A 19 9.63 15.62 13.23
N ARG A 20 10.62 14.79 13.57
CA ARG A 20 12.06 15.08 13.40
C ARG A 20 12.66 14.40 12.16
N ILE A 21 11.84 13.78 11.32
CA ILE A 21 12.28 13.15 10.06
C ILE A 21 12.11 14.16 8.92
N ALA A 22 13.22 14.64 8.37
CA ALA A 22 13.18 15.49 7.18
C ALA A 22 12.90 14.65 5.92
N ASP A 23 12.10 15.20 4.99
CA ASP A 23 11.66 14.54 3.75
C ASP A 23 11.08 13.13 4.00
N ALA A 24 10.19 13.02 4.98
CA ALA A 24 9.56 11.76 5.33
C ALA A 24 8.70 11.24 4.16
N GLN A 25 9.15 10.15 3.53
CA GLN A 25 8.41 9.45 2.48
C GLN A 25 7.77 8.18 3.05
N ILE A 26 6.44 8.20 3.08
CA ILE A 26 5.62 7.06 3.49
C ILE A 26 5.17 6.35 2.21
N TYR A 27 5.73 5.16 1.97
CA TYR A 27 5.25 4.26 0.94
C TYR A 27 4.22 3.33 1.58
N LEU A 28 2.96 3.50 1.23
CA LEU A 28 1.89 2.57 1.56
C LEU A 28 1.90 1.47 0.49
N VAL A 29 2.72 0.45 0.67
CA VAL A 29 2.62 -0.77 -0.15
C VAL A 29 1.45 -1.57 0.43
N GLY A 30 0.27 -1.37 -0.14
CA GLY A 30 -0.83 -2.29 0.11
C GLY A 30 -0.52 -3.59 -0.62
N GLU A 31 -0.08 -4.63 0.08
CA GLU A 31 -0.41 -6.00 -0.33
C GLU A 31 -1.92 -6.18 -0.11
N GLY A 32 -2.70 -5.51 -0.95
CA GLY A 32 -4.13 -5.70 -1.05
C GLY A 32 -4.37 -6.77 -2.10
N ILE A 33 -5.41 -7.58 -1.87
CA ILE A 33 -6.00 -8.52 -2.82
C ILE A 33 -6.64 -7.70 -3.97
N ILE A 34 -5.85 -6.96 -4.74
CA ILE A 34 -6.30 -6.21 -5.92
C ILE A 34 -6.18 -7.13 -7.14
N ASP A 35 -6.70 -8.36 -7.05
CA ASP A 35 -6.73 -9.26 -8.21
C ASP A 35 -7.94 -10.21 -8.25
N GLU A 36 -8.57 -10.56 -7.12
CA GLU A 36 -9.68 -11.54 -7.17
C GLU A 36 -11.03 -11.00 -7.66
N LYS A 37 -11.18 -9.69 -7.88
CA LYS A 37 -12.46 -9.09 -8.33
C LYS A 37 -12.41 -8.37 -9.67
N GLN A 38 -11.30 -8.40 -10.40
CA GLN A 38 -11.25 -7.80 -11.75
C GLN A 38 -11.57 -8.78 -12.87
N SER A 39 -11.56 -10.08 -12.61
CA SER A 39 -11.98 -11.06 -13.59
C SER A 39 -13.46 -11.42 -13.40
N PRO A 40 -14.32 -11.32 -14.43
CA PRO A 40 -15.65 -11.92 -14.37
C PRO A 40 -15.47 -13.40 -14.06
N GLY A 41 -16.00 -13.84 -12.91
CA GLY A 41 -15.97 -15.23 -12.50
C GLY A 41 -16.60 -16.13 -13.57
N PRO A 42 -16.40 -17.45 -13.50
CA PRO A 42 -16.92 -18.38 -14.51
C PRO A 42 -18.43 -18.24 -14.74
N LEU A 43 -19.19 -17.85 -13.71
CA LEU A 43 -20.62 -17.51 -13.83
C LEU A 43 -20.89 -16.29 -14.72
N GLY A 44 -20.11 -15.22 -14.61
CA GLY A 44 -20.25 -14.03 -15.45
C GLY A 44 -20.03 -14.36 -16.93
N ARG A 45 -19.03 -15.18 -17.24
CA ARG A 45 -18.74 -15.63 -18.62
C ARG A 45 -19.84 -16.50 -19.22
N ILE A 46 -20.59 -17.25 -18.41
CA ILE A 46 -21.70 -18.08 -18.90
C ILE A 46 -22.93 -17.22 -19.21
N ILE A 47 -23.21 -16.22 -18.36
CA ILE A 47 -24.33 -15.29 -18.58
C ILE A 47 -24.12 -14.50 -19.88
N ASP A 48 -22.92 -13.95 -20.09
CA ASP A 48 -22.58 -13.22 -21.34
C ASP A 48 -22.68 -14.12 -22.59
N LYS A 49 -22.39 -15.42 -22.45
CA LYS A 49 -22.47 -16.37 -23.58
C LYS A 49 -23.90 -16.75 -23.93
N ILE A 50 -24.81 -16.79 -22.95
CA ILE A 50 -26.22 -17.13 -23.17
C ILE A 50 -26.99 -15.92 -23.71
N TRP A 51 -26.54 -14.70 -23.39
CA TRP A 51 -27.27 -13.48 -23.69
C TRP A 51 -26.43 -12.44 -24.46
N PRO A 52 -26.36 -12.52 -25.80
CA PRO A 52 -25.49 -11.67 -26.61
C PRO A 52 -26.10 -10.31 -27.03
N PHE A 53 -27.09 -9.77 -26.30
CA PHE A 53 -27.77 -8.51 -26.63
C PHE A 53 -28.20 -7.68 -25.42
#